data_AF-A0AAV4TK22-F1
#
_entry.id   AF-A0AAV4TK22-F1
#
_cell.length_a   1.000
_cell.length_b   1.000
_cell.length_c   1.000
_cell.angle_alpha   90.00
_cell.angle_beta   90.00
_cell.angle_gamma   90.00
#
_symmetry.space_group_name_H-M   'P 1'
#
loop_
_entity.id
_entity.type
_entity.pdbx_description
1 polymer ?
#
loop_
_entity_poly.entity_id
_entity_poly.type
_entity_poly.pdbx_seq_one_letter_code
_entity_poly.pdbx_strand_id
1 'polypeptide(L)'
;MTKSFVDSTGPHLWIHDRQNLARLSHAKTYMDDIFFQIITNSWVSVDTFFMLGGLLVASSNLKIMESTGGKINYFSRLVHRVWRLIPPLAATVGIMFILPLIGSGPLWADMAGQKVLNCEKNWWQVLLPINTWVDFSSMCLLHTWYVASDIHFYCVAPLVLGVLY
;
A
#
# COMPACT_ATOMS: atom_id res chain seq x y z
N MET A 1 19.21 36.59 17.96
CA MET A 1 18.00 37.45 17.76
C MET A 1 16.76 36.66 18.21
N THR A 2 16.78 36.16 19.44
CA THR A 2 15.92 35.08 19.96
C THR A 2 15.34 35.48 21.32
N LYS A 3 14.76 36.69 21.42
CA LYS A 3 14.19 37.19 22.67
C LYS A 3 12.91 38.04 22.52
N SER A 4 12.24 38.04 21.37
CA SER A 4 11.10 38.96 21.14
C SER A 4 9.78 38.28 20.78
N PHE A 5 9.66 36.96 20.91
CA PHE A 5 8.41 36.23 20.60
C PHE A 5 7.81 35.51 21.81
N VAL A 6 8.06 36.02 23.03
CA VAL A 6 7.60 35.40 24.29
C VAL A 6 6.66 36.32 25.09
N ASP A 7 6.42 37.56 24.64
CA ASP A 7 5.91 38.61 25.56
C ASP A 7 4.57 39.25 25.17
N SER A 8 3.67 38.55 24.46
CA SER A 8 2.36 39.15 24.12
C SER A 8 1.16 38.20 24.09
N THR A 9 1.28 36.96 24.57
CA THR A 9 0.14 36.05 24.73
C THR A 9 0.11 35.51 26.16
N GLY A 10 -0.98 35.84 26.88
CA GLY A 10 -1.09 35.67 28.32
C GLY A 10 -1.02 34.22 28.86
N PRO A 11 -1.20 34.03 30.18
CA PRO A 11 -1.09 32.73 30.87
C PRO A 11 -1.95 31.61 30.26
N HIS A 12 -3.01 31.95 29.52
CA HIS A 12 -3.87 30.99 28.84
C HIS A 12 -3.18 30.23 27.69
N LEU A 13 -2.26 30.84 26.94
CA LEU A 13 -1.60 30.15 25.81
C LEU A 13 -0.58 29.11 26.31
N TRP A 14 0.17 29.45 27.37
CA TRP A 14 1.13 28.55 28.03
C TRP A 14 0.47 27.33 28.68
N ILE A 15 -0.74 27.49 29.22
CA ILE A 15 -1.53 26.38 29.78
C ILE A 15 -2.01 25.46 28.65
N HIS A 16 -2.47 26.02 27.53
CA HIS A 16 -2.94 25.26 26.38
C HIS A 16 -1.80 24.48 25.70
N ASP A 17 -0.62 25.08 25.55
CA ASP A 17 0.56 24.38 25.04
C ASP A 17 1.02 23.26 25.97
N ARG A 18 1.01 23.46 27.31
CA ARG A 18 1.30 22.38 28.25
C ARG A 18 0.29 21.24 28.19
N GLN A 19 -0.99 21.54 27.99
CA GLN A 19 -2.01 20.51 27.81
C GLN A 19 -1.82 19.73 26.51
N ASN A 20 -1.49 20.41 25.41
CA ASN A 20 -1.18 19.76 24.13
C ASN A 20 0.08 18.91 24.22
N LEU A 21 1.15 19.41 24.85
CA LEU A 21 2.39 18.66 25.07
C LEU A 21 2.18 17.44 25.96
N ALA A 22 1.35 17.55 27.02
CA ALA A 22 1.00 16.41 27.86
C ALA A 22 0.19 15.35 27.08
N ARG A 23 -0.75 15.77 26.23
CA ARG A 23 -1.49 14.85 25.34
C ARG A 23 -0.56 14.18 24.32
N LEU A 24 0.39 14.92 23.77
CA LEU A 24 1.39 14.40 22.83
C LEU A 24 2.36 13.43 23.52
N SER A 25 2.78 13.70 24.76
CA SER A 25 3.65 12.78 25.51
C SER A 25 2.93 11.48 25.84
N HIS A 26 1.65 11.54 26.24
CA HIS A 26 0.84 10.34 26.44
C HIS A 26 0.67 9.56 25.12
N ALA A 27 0.36 10.23 24.02
CA ALA A 27 0.26 9.59 22.70
C ALA A 27 1.59 8.95 22.26
N LYS A 28 2.73 9.58 22.58
CA LYS A 28 4.06 9.04 22.28
C LYS A 28 4.34 7.77 23.07
N THR A 29 4.00 7.73 24.36
CA THR A 29 4.15 6.52 25.19
C THR A 29 3.35 5.33 24.63
N TYR A 30 2.15 5.56 24.09
CA TYR A 30 1.39 4.51 23.41
C TYR A 30 2.01 4.05 22.08
N MET A 31 2.67 4.95 21.34
CA MET A 31 3.36 4.57 20.10
C MET A 31 4.71 3.89 20.35
N ASP A 32 5.32 4.11 21.51
CA ASP A 32 6.59 3.49 21.91
C ASP A 32 6.43 2.05 22.42
N ASP A 33 5.19 1.57 22.59
CA ASP A 33 4.93 0.15 22.88
C ASP A 33 5.46 -0.73 21.75
N ILE A 34 6.20 -1.78 22.12
CA ILE A 34 6.81 -2.75 21.18
C ILE A 34 5.78 -3.32 20.20
N PHE A 35 4.57 -3.63 20.68
CA PHE A 35 3.51 -4.14 19.83
C PHE A 35 3.07 -3.13 18.76
N PHE A 36 2.99 -1.85 19.13
CA PHE A 36 2.62 -0.78 18.20
C PHE A 36 3.74 -0.51 17.19
N GLN A 37 4.99 -0.58 17.62
CA GLN A 37 6.16 -0.49 16.74
C GLN A 37 6.23 -1.63 15.71
N ILE A 38 5.86 -2.85 16.09
CA ILE A 38 5.78 -3.99 15.15
C ILE A 38 4.72 -3.72 14.07
N ILE A 39 3.55 -3.22 14.46
CA ILE A 39 2.46 -2.90 13.52
C ILE A 39 2.90 -1.78 12.56
N THR A 40 3.51 -0.72 13.07
CA THR A 40 3.97 0.40 12.23
C THR A 40 5.11 0.02 11.27
N ASN A 41 6.00 -0.90 11.66
CA ASN A 41 7.09 -1.40 10.81
C ASN A 41 6.71 -2.61 9.94
N SER A 42 5.42 -2.95 9.85
CA SER A 42 4.95 -4.11 9.08
C SER A 42 5.26 -4.04 7.58
N TRP A 43 5.65 -2.87 7.07
CA TRP A 43 6.10 -2.68 5.68
C TRP A 43 7.32 -3.55 5.32
N VAL A 44 8.28 -3.73 6.22
CA VAL A 44 9.50 -4.53 5.96
C VAL A 44 9.17 -6.01 5.71
N SER A 45 8.06 -6.51 6.27
CA SER A 45 7.61 -7.88 6.06
C SER A 45 7.24 -8.17 4.60
N VAL A 46 6.96 -7.13 3.80
CA VAL A 46 6.56 -7.26 2.39
C VAL A 46 7.66 -7.89 1.53
N ASP A 47 8.94 -7.63 1.84
CA ASP A 47 10.09 -8.14 1.09
C ASP A 47 10.18 -9.67 1.14
N THR A 48 9.86 -10.27 2.29
CA THR A 48 9.83 -11.72 2.46
C THR A 48 8.77 -12.35 1.55
N PHE A 49 7.60 -11.73 1.42
CA PHE A 49 6.56 -12.23 0.53
C PHE A 49 6.96 -12.14 -0.94
N PHE A 50 7.66 -11.07 -1.35
CA PHE A 50 8.23 -10.99 -2.70
C PHE A 50 9.26 -12.09 -2.95
N MET A 51 10.12 -12.40 -1.98
CA MET A 51 11.11 -13.47 -2.11
C MET A 51 10.44 -14.84 -2.26
N LEU A 52 9.41 -15.13 -1.44
CA LEU A 52 8.63 -16.36 -1.55
C LEU A 52 7.87 -16.45 -2.88
N GLY A 53 7.25 -15.36 -3.32
CA GLY A 53 6.56 -15.27 -4.60
C GLY A 53 7.49 -15.52 -5.78
N GLY A 54 8.68 -14.91 -5.77
CA GLY A 54 9.72 -15.11 -6.78
C GLY A 54 10.23 -16.55 -6.83
N LEU A 55 10.51 -17.16 -5.67
CA LEU A 55 10.96 -18.55 -5.59
C LEU A 55 9.91 -19.53 -6.14
N LEU A 56 8.63 -19.29 -5.83
CA LEU A 56 7.53 -20.10 -6.34
C LEU A 56 7.36 -19.95 -7.85
N VAL A 57 7.48 -18.73 -8.37
CA VAL A 57 7.46 -18.48 -9.82
C VAL A 57 8.64 -19.17 -10.51
N ALA A 58 9.86 -19.05 -9.99
CA ALA A 58 11.04 -19.68 -10.58
C ALA A 58 10.93 -21.21 -10.58
N SER A 59 10.65 -21.82 -9.43
CA SER A 59 10.55 -23.28 -9.29
C SER A 59 9.43 -23.89 -10.15
N SER A 60 8.25 -23.25 -10.19
CA SER A 60 7.14 -23.71 -11.02
C SER A 60 7.45 -23.61 -12.51
N ASN A 61 8.10 -22.53 -12.96
CA ASN A 61 8.46 -22.37 -14.36
C ASN A 61 9.57 -23.32 -14.80
N LEU A 62 10.61 -23.52 -13.99
CA LEU A 62 11.69 -24.47 -14.28
C LEU A 62 11.15 -25.90 -14.47
N LYS A 63 10.27 -26.34 -13.58
CA LYS A 63 9.64 -27.67 -13.67
C LYS A 63 8.81 -27.85 -14.95
N ILE A 64 8.14 -26.79 -15.41
CA ILE A 64 7.36 -26.83 -16.66
C ILE A 64 8.28 -26.77 -17.88
N MET A 65 9.40 -26.04 -17.81
CA MET A 65 10.37 -25.96 -18.90
C MET A 65 11.05 -27.30 -19.14
N GLU A 66 11.38 -28.02 -18.05
CA GLU A 66 11.93 -29.37 -18.10
C GLU A 66 10.95 -30.36 -18.74
N SER A 67 9.66 -30.32 -18.38
CA SER A 67 8.65 -31.24 -18.93
C SER A 67 8.21 -30.91 -20.36
N THR A 68 8.30 -29.65 -20.79
CA THR A 68 7.79 -29.17 -22.09
C THR A 68 8.92 -28.89 -23.10
N GLY A 69 10.17 -29.19 -22.75
CA GLY A 69 11.33 -28.96 -23.63
C GLY A 69 11.51 -27.48 -23.99
N GLY A 70 11.31 -26.57 -23.02
CA GLY A 70 11.54 -25.13 -23.18
C GLY A 70 10.43 -24.34 -23.89
N LYS A 71 9.41 -24.98 -24.45
CA LYS A 71 8.29 -24.28 -25.10
C LYS A 71 7.20 -23.94 -24.10
N ILE A 72 7.18 -22.71 -23.57
CA ILE A 72 6.05 -22.25 -22.77
C ILE A 72 5.50 -20.92 -23.24
N ASN A 73 4.18 -20.85 -23.40
CA ASN A 73 3.48 -19.60 -23.67
C ASN A 73 3.38 -18.77 -22.38
N TYR A 74 4.43 -18.01 -22.09
CA TYR A 74 4.52 -17.16 -20.91
C TYR A 74 3.41 -16.09 -20.88
N PHE A 75 3.10 -15.48 -22.03
CA PHE A 75 2.09 -14.44 -22.15
C PHE A 75 0.69 -14.93 -21.74
N SER A 76 0.28 -16.12 -22.19
CA SER A 76 -1.02 -16.70 -21.81
C SER A 76 -1.15 -16.90 -20.29
N ARG A 77 -0.06 -17.31 -19.61
CA ARG A 77 -0.05 -17.49 -18.15
C ARG A 77 -0.10 -16.17 -17.39
N LEU A 78 0.59 -15.14 -17.89
CA LEU A 78 0.47 -13.77 -17.38
C LEU A 78 -0.97 -13.27 -17.48
N VAL A 79 -1.60 -13.38 -18.66
CA VAL A 79 -2.99 -12.94 -18.85
C VAL A 79 -3.93 -13.67 -17.92
N HIS A 80 -3.80 -15.00 -17.78
CA HIS A 80 -4.61 -15.77 -16.85
C HIS A 80 -4.44 -15.31 -15.39
N ARG A 81 -3.21 -14.99 -14.97
CA ARG A 81 -2.93 -14.45 -13.63
C ARG A 81 -3.59 -13.09 -13.43
N VAL A 82 -3.43 -12.17 -14.38
CA VAL A 82 -4.04 -10.83 -14.32
C VAL A 82 -5.56 -10.96 -14.29
N TRP A 83 -6.16 -11.75 -15.17
CA TRP A 83 -7.61 -11.95 -15.22
C TRP A 83 -8.20 -12.49 -13.91
N ARG A 84 -7.44 -13.30 -13.18
CA ARG A 84 -7.84 -13.77 -11.85
C ARG A 84 -7.74 -12.70 -10.75
N LEU A 85 -6.82 -11.74 -10.88
CA LEU A 85 -6.57 -10.68 -9.89
C LEU A 85 -7.46 -9.45 -10.09
N ILE A 86 -7.93 -9.18 -11.31
CA ILE A 86 -8.81 -8.04 -11.60
C ILE A 86 -10.15 -8.09 -10.82
N PRO A 87 -10.88 -9.22 -10.74
CA PRO A 87 -12.16 -9.27 -10.02
C PRO A 87 -12.07 -8.86 -8.54
N PRO A 88 -11.11 -9.38 -7.73
CA PRO A 88 -11.00 -8.94 -6.34
C PRO A 88 -10.54 -7.47 -6.21
N LEU A 89 -9.70 -6.97 -7.11
CA LEU A 89 -9.32 -5.56 -7.12
C LEU A 89 -10.52 -4.65 -7.44
N ALA A 90 -11.31 -5.02 -8.44
CA ALA A 90 -12.53 -4.31 -8.80
C ALA A 90 -13.57 -4.32 -7.67
N ALA A 91 -13.73 -5.46 -6.99
CA ALA A 91 -14.61 -5.56 -5.82
C ALA A 91 -14.15 -4.63 -4.69
N THR A 92 -12.84 -4.56 -4.42
CA THR A 92 -12.29 -3.71 -3.36
C THR A 92 -12.48 -2.22 -3.67
N VAL A 93 -12.28 -1.83 -4.93
CA VAL A 93 -12.56 -0.46 -5.41
C VAL A 93 -14.06 -0.16 -5.32
N GLY A 94 -14.92 -1.10 -5.69
CA GLY A 94 -16.38 -0.97 -5.57
C GLY A 94 -16.84 -0.72 -4.13
N ILE A 95 -16.25 -1.44 -3.16
CA ILE A 95 -16.53 -1.22 -1.73
C ILE A 95 -16.16 0.21 -1.30
N MET A 96 -15.06 0.77 -1.82
CA MET A 96 -14.67 2.14 -1.51
C MET A 96 -15.69 3.18 -1.99
N PHE A 97 -16.37 2.94 -3.12
CA PHE A 97 -17.45 3.80 -3.59
C PHE A 97 -18.72 3.70 -2.72
N ILE A 98 -18.94 2.56 -2.06
CA ILE A 98 -20.09 2.34 -1.17
C ILE A 98 -19.82 2.87 0.25
N LEU A 99 -18.56 2.93 0.66
CA LEU A 99 -18.11 3.37 1.98
C LEU A 99 -18.70 4.73 2.46
N PRO A 100 -18.82 5.79 1.63
CA PRO A 100 -19.43 7.03 2.06
C PRO A 100 -20.95 6.94 2.32
N LEU A 101 -21.64 5.92 1.80
CA LEU A 101 -23.08 5.73 2.05
C LEU A 101 -23.39 5.07 3.40
N ILE A 102 -22.41 4.38 4.00
CA ILE A 102 -22.61 3.56 5.21
C ILE A 102 -22.32 4.37 6.49
N GLY A 103 -21.47 5.40 6.41
CA GLY A 103 -20.99 6.14 7.58
C GLY A 103 -21.21 7.64 7.44
N SER A 104 -21.70 8.27 8.52
CA SER A 104 -21.79 9.73 8.66
C SER A 104 -21.16 10.16 9.98
N GLY A 105 -20.20 11.09 9.91
CA GLY A 105 -19.51 11.64 11.08
C GLY A 105 -18.30 12.51 10.72
N PRO A 106 -17.87 13.43 11.61
CA PRO A 106 -16.77 14.36 11.34
C PRO A 106 -15.42 13.65 11.18
N LEU A 107 -15.16 12.59 11.96
CA LEU A 107 -13.95 11.76 11.81
C LEU A 107 -13.96 10.94 10.50
N TRP A 108 -15.15 10.58 10.02
CA TRP A 108 -15.33 9.84 8.77
C TRP A 108 -15.00 10.71 7.55
N ALA A 109 -15.36 12.00 7.60
CA ALA A 109 -15.04 12.95 6.54
C ALA A 109 -13.52 13.11 6.35
N ASP A 110 -12.75 13.20 7.44
CA ASP A 110 -11.30 13.30 7.37
C ASP A 110 -10.62 11.99 6.93
N MET A 111 -11.04 10.84 7.47
CA MET A 111 -10.38 9.55 7.17
C MET A 111 -10.80 8.93 5.84
N ALA A 112 -12.09 8.95 5.51
CA ALA A 112 -12.65 8.31 4.33
C ALA A 112 -12.83 9.29 3.17
N GLY A 113 -13.17 10.56 3.44
CA GLY A 113 -13.44 11.54 2.40
C GLY A 113 -12.27 11.77 1.43
N GLN A 114 -11.06 11.98 1.96
CA GLN A 114 -9.87 12.15 1.11
C GLN A 114 -9.55 10.89 0.29
N LYS A 115 -9.69 9.70 0.89
CA LYS A 115 -9.41 8.43 0.22
C LYS A 115 -10.41 8.13 -0.89
N VAL A 116 -11.69 8.45 -0.68
CA VAL A 116 -12.74 8.30 -1.68
C VAL A 116 -12.49 9.23 -2.86
N LEU A 117 -12.14 10.51 -2.63
CA LEU A 117 -11.81 11.47 -3.69
C LEU A 117 -10.60 11.03 -4.53
N ASN A 118 -9.56 10.51 -3.87
CA ASN A 118 -8.41 9.94 -4.57
C ASN A 118 -8.80 8.70 -5.38
N CYS A 119 -9.68 7.86 -4.83
CA CYS A 119 -10.14 6.67 -5.54
C CYS A 119 -11.02 7.00 -6.74
N GLU A 120 -11.88 8.02 -6.67
CA GLU A 120 -12.69 8.48 -7.80
C GLU A 120 -11.81 8.94 -8.98
N LYS A 121 -10.65 9.54 -8.70
CA LYS A 121 -9.71 9.97 -9.75
C LYS A 121 -8.84 8.84 -10.29
N ASN A 122 -8.42 7.93 -9.41
CA ASN A 122 -7.33 6.97 -9.68
C ASN A 122 -7.75 5.49 -9.62
N TRP A 123 -9.04 5.16 -9.59
CA TRP A 123 -9.54 3.77 -9.56
C TRP A 123 -8.99 2.92 -10.71
N TRP A 124 -8.86 3.51 -11.90
CA TRP A 124 -8.36 2.83 -13.10
C TRP A 124 -6.90 2.39 -12.95
N GLN A 125 -6.10 3.11 -12.16
CA GLN A 125 -4.69 2.76 -11.91
C GLN A 125 -4.56 1.50 -11.06
N VAL A 126 -5.56 1.21 -10.22
CA VAL A 126 -5.65 -0.03 -9.44
C VAL A 126 -6.04 -1.21 -10.35
N LEU A 127 -6.88 -0.97 -11.37
CA LEU A 127 -7.30 -2.01 -12.32
C LEU A 127 -6.28 -2.28 -13.44
N LEU A 128 -5.40 -1.34 -13.75
CA LEU A 128 -4.32 -1.52 -14.73
C LEU A 128 -2.95 -1.81 -14.09
N PRO A 129 -2.93 -2.28 -12.83
CA PRO A 129 -1.79 -2.27 -11.91
C PRO A 129 -0.65 -1.25 -12.16
N ILE A 130 -0.97 0.02 -12.43
CA ILE A 130 0.03 1.11 -12.65
C ILE A 130 0.25 1.94 -11.38
N ASN A 131 -0.58 1.74 -10.35
CA ASN A 131 -0.52 2.47 -9.09
C ASN A 131 0.87 2.51 -8.40
N THR A 132 1.80 1.59 -8.66
CA THR A 132 3.18 1.65 -8.12
C THR A 132 3.94 2.93 -8.52
N TRP A 133 3.60 3.55 -9.65
CA TRP A 133 4.31 4.72 -10.19
C TRP A 133 3.74 6.07 -9.73
N VAL A 134 2.74 6.02 -8.86
CA VAL A 134 1.96 7.18 -8.41
C VAL A 134 2.29 7.48 -6.96
N ASP A 135 2.31 8.75 -6.58
CA ASP A 135 2.62 9.16 -5.21
C ASP A 135 1.68 8.50 -4.19
N PHE A 136 2.24 8.04 -3.08
CA PHE A 136 1.49 7.38 -1.99
C PHE A 136 0.29 8.19 -1.49
N SER A 137 0.36 9.52 -1.54
CA SER A 137 -0.72 10.42 -1.12
C SER A 137 -1.94 10.40 -2.06
N SER A 138 -1.75 9.98 -3.31
CA SER A 138 -2.78 9.99 -4.35
C SER A 138 -3.29 8.59 -4.71
N MET A 139 -2.73 7.54 -4.09
CA MET A 139 -3.21 6.17 -4.25
C MET A 139 -4.63 6.00 -3.68
N CYS A 140 -5.49 5.30 -4.43
CA CYS A 140 -6.82 4.91 -3.95
C CYS A 140 -6.73 4.04 -2.68
N LEU A 141 -5.95 2.96 -2.75
CA LEU A 141 -5.68 2.05 -1.64
C LEU A 141 -4.18 1.83 -1.55
N LEU A 142 -3.61 1.97 -0.35
CA LEU A 142 -2.19 1.73 -0.16
C LEU A 142 -1.85 0.28 -0.54
N HIS A 143 -2.52 -0.72 0.05
CA HIS A 143 -2.20 -2.14 -0.13
C HIS A 143 -2.21 -2.67 -1.57
N THR A 144 -2.88 -2.00 -2.51
CA THR A 144 -2.90 -2.43 -3.92
C THR A 144 -1.55 -2.22 -4.61
N TRP A 145 -0.67 -1.40 -4.04
CA TRP A 145 0.71 -1.21 -4.51
C TRP A 145 1.50 -2.52 -4.58
N TYR A 146 1.26 -3.40 -3.59
CA TYR A 146 1.93 -4.69 -3.47
C TYR A 146 1.53 -5.61 -4.62
N VAL A 147 0.22 -5.66 -4.94
CA VAL A 147 -0.32 -6.49 -6.01
C VAL A 147 0.22 -6.05 -7.37
N ALA A 148 0.30 -4.74 -7.61
CA ALA A 148 0.89 -4.24 -8.84
C ALA A 148 2.38 -4.55 -8.96
N SER A 149 3.13 -4.40 -7.86
CA SER A 149 4.56 -4.72 -7.83
C SER A 149 4.81 -6.21 -8.12
N ASP A 150 3.98 -7.11 -7.59
CA ASP A 150 4.04 -8.56 -7.89
C ASP A 150 3.81 -8.86 -9.39
N ILE A 151 2.90 -8.14 -10.05
CA ILE A 151 2.68 -8.28 -11.50
C ILE A 151 3.89 -7.78 -12.30
N HIS A 152 4.48 -6.65 -11.92
CA HIS A 152 5.71 -6.14 -12.55
C HIS A 152 6.88 -7.12 -12.42
N PHE A 153 7.10 -7.67 -11.22
CA PHE A 153 8.13 -8.69 -11.00
C PHE A 153 7.86 -9.97 -11.79
N TYR A 154 6.59 -10.37 -11.90
CA TYR A 154 6.24 -11.48 -12.77
C TYR A 154 6.65 -11.17 -14.21
N CYS A 155 6.28 -10.01 -14.77
CA CYS A 155 6.67 -9.61 -16.13
C CYS A 155 8.19 -9.63 -16.40
N VAL A 156 9.03 -9.41 -15.37
CA VAL A 156 10.50 -9.48 -15.47
C VAL A 156 11.03 -10.92 -15.33
N ALA A 157 10.29 -11.83 -14.69
CA ALA A 157 10.68 -13.23 -14.50
C ALA A 157 11.14 -13.99 -15.77
N PRO A 158 10.55 -13.84 -16.98
CA PRO A 158 11.02 -14.55 -18.17
C PRO A 158 12.42 -14.09 -18.61
N LEU A 159 12.82 -12.85 -18.33
CA LEU A 159 14.17 -12.38 -18.61
C LEU A 159 15.19 -13.13 -17.74
N VAL A 160 14.88 -13.30 -16.45
CA VAL A 160 15.73 -14.04 -15.52
C VAL A 160 15.81 -15.52 -15.90
N LEU A 161 14.67 -16.13 -16.29
CA LEU A 161 14.64 -17.52 -16.75
C LEU A 161 15.40 -17.72 -18.07
N GLY A 162 15.34 -16.76 -18.98
CA GLY A 162 16.09 -16.79 -20.24
C GLY A 162 17.60 -16.59 -20.09
N VAL A 163 18.06 -15.98 -18.99
CA VAL A 163 19.49 -15.91 -18.65
C VAL A 163 19.99 -17.22 -18.02
N LEU A 164 19.11 -17.94 -17.31
CA LEU A 164 19.45 -19.16 -16.59
C LEU A 164 19.50 -20.42 -17.48
N TYR A 165 18.75 -20.42 -18.59
CA TYR A 165 18.65 -21.53 -19.55
C TYR A 165 19.53 -21.26 -20.77
#